data_AF-A0AB38RND8-F1
#
_entry.id   AF-A0AB38RND8-F1
#
_cell.length_a   1.000
_cell.length_b   1.000
_cell.length_c   1.000
_cell.angle_alpha   90.00
_cell.angle_beta   90.00
_cell.angle_gamma   90.00
#
_symmetry.space_group_name_H-M   'P 1'
#
loop_
_entity.id
_entity.type
_entity.pdbx_description
1 polymer ?
#
loop_
_entity_poly.entity_id
_entity_poly.type
_entity_poly.pdbx_seq_one_letter_code
_entity_poly.pdbx_strand_id
1 'polypeptide(L)'
;MLSRFRRDAAILAAYLAQFENTESNCADPHTAATALTPEERRQRRRDYTDSLAWAAATQVNDEDIAALTRMRQRYGFPTRS
;
A
#
# COMPACT_ATOMS: atom_id res chain seq x y z
N MET A 1 -11.93 -3.07 17.35
CA MET A 1 -11.73 -3.30 15.90
C MET A 1 -10.88 -2.22 15.26
N LEU A 2 -11.19 -0.93 15.46
CA LEU A 2 -10.45 0.22 14.91
C LEU A 2 -8.92 0.15 15.08
N SER A 3 -8.42 -0.13 16.29
CA SER A 3 -6.96 -0.18 16.54
C SER A 3 -6.23 -1.26 15.75
N ARG A 4 -6.92 -2.34 15.36
CA ARG A 4 -6.35 -3.42 14.55
C ARG A 4 -6.37 -3.07 13.07
N PHE A 5 -7.47 -2.50 12.59
CA PHE A 5 -7.56 -1.93 11.24
C PHE A 5 -6.46 -0.90 10.98
N ARG A 6 -6.24 0.03 11.92
CA ARG A 6 -5.18 1.04 11.81
C ARG A 6 -3.78 0.43 11.74
N ARG A 7 -3.53 -0.68 12.45
CA ARG A 7 -2.27 -1.42 12.37
C ARG A 7 -2.09 -2.08 11.00
N ASP A 8 -3.12 -2.73 10.48
CA ASP A 8 -3.07 -3.36 9.17
C ASP A 8 -2.88 -2.33 8.04
N ALA A 9 -3.54 -1.17 8.14
CA ALA A 9 -3.34 -0.04 7.23
C ALA A 9 -1.91 0.54 7.35
N ALA A 10 -1.38 0.67 8.57
CA ALA A 10 0.00 1.13 8.78
C ALA A 10 1.04 0.15 8.23
N ILE A 11 0.83 -1.16 8.38
CA ILE A 11 1.70 -2.20 7.80
C ILE A 11 1.70 -2.09 6.27
N LEU A 12 0.52 -1.90 5.67
CA LEU A 12 0.38 -1.74 4.23
C LEU A 12 1.06 -0.45 3.72
N ALA A 13 0.88 0.66 4.43
CA ALA A 13 1.54 1.92 4.13
C ALA A 13 3.08 1.78 4.23
N ALA A 14 3.59 1.11 5.26
CA ALA A 14 5.02 0.86 5.42
C ALA A 14 5.58 -0.05 4.32
N TYR A 15 4.81 -1.06 3.87
CA TYR A 15 5.17 -1.90 2.73
C TYR A 15 5.26 -1.08 1.44
N LEU A 16 4.27 -0.23 1.17
CA LEU A 16 4.24 0.61 -0.03
C LEU A 16 5.36 1.66 -0.03
N ALA A 17 5.72 2.21 1.14
CA ALA A 17 6.82 3.17 1.29
C ALA A 17 8.20 2.61 0.87
N GLN A 18 8.40 1.28 0.94
CA GLN A 18 9.65 0.65 0.48
C GLN A 18 9.84 0.80 -1.03
N PHE A 19 8.74 0.85 -1.80
CA PHE A 19 8.78 0.99 -3.25
C PHE A 19 8.80 2.45 -3.71
N GLU A 20 8.51 3.41 -2.83
CA GLU A 20 8.62 4.83 -3.16
C GLU A 20 10.09 5.30 -3.16
N ASN A 21 10.95 4.69 -2.33
CA ASN A 21 12.36 5.09 -2.19
C ASN A 21 13.34 4.32 -3.10
N THR A 22 12.89 3.27 -3.81
CA THR A 22 13.75 2.48 -4.71
C THR A 22 14.16 3.26 -5.97
N GLU A 23 13.71 4.51 -6.14
CA GLU A 23 14.05 5.39 -7.25
C GLU A 23 15.52 5.86 -7.25
N SER A 24 16.28 5.70 -6.15
CA SER A 24 17.67 6.19 -6.09
C SER A 24 18.70 5.35 -6.84
N ASN A 25 18.33 4.20 -7.43
CA ASN A 25 19.27 3.40 -8.23
C ASN A 25 18.86 3.32 -9.71
N CYS A 26 18.34 4.41 -10.27
CA CYS A 26 18.09 4.56 -11.70
C CYS A 26 19.40 4.85 -12.48
N ALA A 27 20.45 4.08 -12.21
CA ALA A 27 21.71 4.09 -12.96
C ALA A 27 22.11 2.68 -13.43
N ASP A 28 21.25 1.69 -13.20
CA ASP A 28 21.51 0.32 -13.61
C ASP A 28 20.66 -0.04 -14.86
N PRO A 29 21.30 -0.21 -16.04
CA PRO A 29 20.62 -0.49 -17.30
C PRO A 29 19.91 -1.86 -17.33
N HIS A 30 20.07 -2.70 -16.30
CA HIS A 30 19.31 -3.96 -16.14
C HIS A 30 17.97 -3.76 -15.40
N THR A 31 17.73 -2.58 -14.81
CA THR A 31 16.49 -2.27 -14.05
C THR A 31 15.33 -1.85 -14.94
N ALA A 32 15.51 -1.78 -16.26
CA ALA A 32 14.43 -1.44 -17.20
C ALA A 32 13.38 -2.57 -17.35
N ALA A 33 13.75 -3.83 -17.11
CA ALA A 33 12.85 -4.98 -17.29
C ALA A 33 11.92 -5.24 -16.09
N THR A 34 12.24 -4.66 -14.92
CA THR A 34 11.44 -4.75 -13.68
C THR A 34 10.95 -3.38 -13.19
N ALA A 35 11.23 -2.32 -13.95
CA ALA A 35 10.75 -0.97 -13.67
C ALA A 35 9.21 -0.96 -13.75
N LEU A 36 8.57 -0.69 -12.62
CA LEU A 36 7.13 -0.48 -12.54
C LEU A 36 6.70 0.59 -13.54
N THR A 37 5.68 0.26 -14.32
CA THR A 37 5.09 1.19 -15.26
C THR A 37 4.66 2.46 -14.51
N PRO A 38 4.68 3.64 -15.17
CA PRO A 38 4.26 4.89 -14.52
C PRO A 38 2.81 4.84 -14.01
N GLU A 39 1.96 4.01 -14.60
CA GLU A 39 0.59 3.75 -14.12
C GLU A 39 0.56 2.94 -12.82
N GLU A 40 1.35 1.86 -12.72
CA GLU A 40 1.49 1.11 -11.47
C GLU A 40 2.08 1.95 -10.34
N ARG A 41 2.99 2.87 -10.67
CA ARG A 41 3.52 3.84 -9.70
C ARG A 41 2.45 4.80 -9.19
N ARG A 42 1.63 5.36 -10.09
CA ARG A 42 0.51 6.23 -9.68
C ARG A 42 -0.51 5.47 -8.83
N GLN A 43 -0.79 4.21 -9.18
CA GLN A 43 -1.67 3.36 -8.39
C GLN A 43 -1.09 3.11 -7.00
N ARG A 44 0.19 2.72 -6.90
CA ARG A 44 0.87 2.48 -5.61
C ARG A 44 0.92 3.73 -4.72
N ARG A 45 1.09 4.92 -5.31
CA ARG A 45 1.09 6.17 -4.53
C ARG A 45 -0.30 6.54 -4.00
N ARG A 46 -1.36 6.30 -4.78
CA ARG A 46 -2.75 6.44 -4.30
C ARG A 46 -3.02 5.48 -3.16
N ASP A 47 -2.71 4.21 -3.41
CA ASP A 47 -2.77 3.11 -2.46
C ASP A 47 -2.05 3.42 -1.14
N TYR A 48 -0.84 3.99 -1.22
CA TYR A 48 -0.07 4.44 -0.06
C TYR A 48 -0.80 5.55 0.72
N THR A 49 -1.31 6.55 0.00
CA THR A 49 -2.02 7.69 0.60
C THR A 49 -3.30 7.24 1.31
N ASP A 50 -4.07 6.34 0.69
CA ASP A 50 -5.28 5.76 1.27
C ASP A 50 -4.96 4.93 2.53
N SER A 51 -3.89 4.11 2.48
CA SER A 51 -3.43 3.33 3.63
C SER A 51 -2.97 4.22 4.79
N LEU A 52 -2.29 5.33 4.49
CA LEU A 52 -1.86 6.30 5.48
C LEU A 52 -3.06 7.01 6.14
N ALA A 53 -4.05 7.41 5.33
CA ALA A 53 -5.28 8.02 5.82
C ALA A 53 -6.05 7.06 6.74
N TRP A 54 -6.19 5.79 6.35
CA TRP A 54 -6.80 4.74 7.18
C TRP A 54 -6.01 4.44 8.45
N ALA A 55 -4.68 4.53 8.43
CA ALA A 55 -3.84 4.38 9.62
C ALA A 55 -4.03 5.53 10.63
N ALA A 56 -4.37 6.74 10.15
CA ALA A 56 -4.66 7.92 10.97
C ALA A 56 -6.15 8.06 11.36
N ALA A 57 -7.04 7.33 10.68
CA ALA A 57 -8.49 7.46 10.85
C ALA A 57 -8.96 7.24 12.30
N THR A 58 -9.84 8.14 12.75
CA THR A 58 -10.49 8.08 14.08
C THR A 58 -11.79 7.29 14.05
N GLN A 59 -12.38 7.10 12.87
CA GLN A 59 -13.55 6.27 12.60
C GLN A 59 -13.33 5.51 11.31
N VAL A 60 -13.86 4.29 11.22
CA VAL A 60 -13.77 3.44 10.02
C VAL A 60 -15.12 2.74 9.84
N ASN A 61 -15.55 2.65 8.59
CA ASN A 61 -16.81 1.99 8.23
C ASN A 61 -16.52 0.62 7.59
N ASP A 62 -17.56 -0.21 7.43
CA ASP A 62 -17.43 -1.51 6.76
C ASP A 62 -16.88 -1.40 5.33
N GLU A 63 -17.16 -0.29 4.65
CA GLU A 63 -16.58 0.01 3.33
C GLU A 63 -15.06 0.19 3.38
N ASP A 64 -14.52 0.87 4.40
CA ASP A 64 -13.08 1.03 4.60
C ASP A 64 -12.42 -0.32 4.90
N ILE A 65 -13.09 -1.16 5.70
CA ILE A 65 -12.63 -2.51 6.03
C ILE A 65 -12.58 -3.37 4.76
N ALA A 66 -13.62 -3.33 3.93
CA ALA A 66 -13.67 -4.06 2.67
C ALA A 66 -12.60 -3.53 1.69
N ALA A 67 -12.39 -2.22 1.62
CA ALA A 67 -11.40 -1.60 0.77
C ALA A 67 -9.97 -2.01 1.17
N LEU A 68 -9.63 -1.92 2.46
CA LEU A 68 -8.33 -2.38 2.98
C LEU A 68 -8.12 -3.88 2.73
N THR A 69 -9.18 -4.69 2.86
CA THR A 69 -9.10 -6.14 2.63
C THR A 69 -8.80 -6.47 1.17
N ARG A 70 -9.52 -5.84 0.22
CA ARG A 70 -9.25 -5.98 -1.23
C ARG A 70 -7.84 -5.54 -1.57
N MET A 71 -7.40 -4.44 -0.97
CA MET A 71 -6.09 -3.88 -1.19
C MET A 71 -4.98 -4.83 -0.69
N ARG A 72 -5.14 -5.40 0.51
CA ARG A 72 -4.24 -6.43 1.03
C ARG A 72 -4.17 -7.67 0.14
N GLN A 73 -5.29 -8.15 -0.37
CA GLN A 73 -5.32 -9.26 -1.33
C GLN A 73 -4.55 -8.93 -2.61
N ARG A 74 -4.70 -7.72 -3.14
CA ARG A 74 -3.97 -7.25 -4.34
C ARG A 74 -2.46 -7.30 -4.16
N TYR A 75 -1.97 -7.03 -2.95
CA TYR A 75 -0.56 -7.08 -2.59
C TYR A 75 -0.10 -8.42 -1.97
N GLY A 76 -0.95 -9.45 -1.98
CA GLY A 76 -0.62 -10.78 -1.48
C GLY A 76 -0.53 -10.90 0.05
N PHE A 77 -1.01 -9.93 0.79
CA PHE A 77 -1.12 -10.05 2.24
C PHE A 77 -2.24 -11.04 2.60
N PRO A 78 -2.00 -11.96 3.55
CA PRO A 78 -3.03 -12.88 3.99
C PRO A 78 -4.21 -12.10 4.57
N THR A 79 -5.40 -12.33 4.02
CA THR A 79 -6.63 -11.93 4.70
C THR A 79 -6.77 -12.80 5.92
N ARG A 80 -6.67 -12.20 7.10
CA ARG A 80 -7.01 -12.92 8.32
C ARG A 80 -8.52 -13.11 8.34
N SER A 81 -8.94 -14.34 8.02
CA SER A 81 -10.28 -14.89 8.30
C SER A 81 -10.64 -14.74 9.77
#